data_AF-A0A661FD06-F1
#
_entry.id   AF-A0A661FD06-F1
#
_cell.length_a   1.000
_cell.length_b   1.000
_cell.length_c   1.000
_cell.angle_alpha   90.00
_cell.angle_beta   90.00
_cell.angle_gamma   90.00
#
_symmetry.space_group_name_H-M   'P 1'
#
loop_
_entity.id
_entity.type
_entity.pdbx_description
1 polymer ?
#
loop_
_entity_poly.entity_id
_entity_poly.type
_entity_poly.pdbx_seq_one_letter_code
_entity_poly.pdbx_strand_id
1 'polypeptide(L)'
;LITQGLDGLSERLRAYKVQGARFAKWREVYAIDHHAPSKHGIEANAEMLARYAAVCQEEGLVPIVEPEVLMDGSHDIDRHGEVTEAVQQAVFDALYRHRVIPELMILKPNMVLPGKSCRCAEPDEVAAATLKRLRRTVPVAVPSINFLSGGQLPEEATANLNAINQQVTGAPWQLSISFGRALQQPALQAWQGKTENKLVAQKALLKRAYLNHLAMRGEYQAELEVD
;
A
#
# COMPACT_ATOMS: atom_id res chain seq x y z
N LEU A 1 3.33 -14.37 11.28
CA LEU A 1 1.85 -14.35 11.22
C LEU A 1 1.46 -14.76 9.80
N ILE A 2 0.35 -15.49 9.62
CA ILE A 2 -0.24 -15.83 8.32
C ILE A 2 -1.70 -15.39 8.37
N THR A 3 -2.17 -14.67 7.34
CA THR A 3 -3.58 -14.25 7.28
C THR A 3 -4.49 -15.40 6.89
N GLN A 4 -5.68 -15.44 7.47
CA GLN A 4 -6.67 -16.49 7.24
C GLN A 4 -7.87 -15.93 6.45
N GLY A 5 -8.66 -16.82 5.85
CA GLY A 5 -9.91 -16.46 5.17
C GLY A 5 -10.06 -17.00 3.74
N LEU A 6 -9.24 -17.94 3.28
CA LEU A 6 -9.43 -18.55 1.95
C LEU A 6 -10.64 -19.48 1.92
N ASP A 7 -10.97 -20.12 3.04
CA ASP A 7 -12.12 -21.02 3.14
C ASP A 7 -13.41 -20.26 2.82
N GLY A 8 -14.17 -20.76 1.85
CA GLY A 8 -15.42 -20.15 1.38
C GLY A 8 -15.26 -18.80 0.69
N LEU A 9 -14.05 -18.45 0.20
CA LEU A 9 -13.78 -17.15 -0.39
C LEU A 9 -14.60 -16.90 -1.67
N SER A 10 -14.72 -17.89 -2.55
CA SER A 10 -15.47 -17.77 -3.82
C SER A 10 -16.95 -17.46 -3.56
N GLU A 11 -17.60 -18.14 -2.62
CA GLU A 11 -19.01 -17.89 -2.26
C GLU A 11 -19.20 -16.47 -1.73
N ARG A 12 -18.28 -16.00 -0.87
CA ARG A 12 -18.33 -14.63 -0.37
C ARG A 12 -18.13 -13.61 -1.49
N LEU A 13 -17.19 -13.84 -2.39
CA LEU A 13 -16.93 -12.94 -3.52
C LEU A 13 -18.13 -12.85 -4.47
N ARG A 14 -18.80 -13.96 -4.77
CA ARG A 14 -20.06 -13.97 -5.54
C ARG A 14 -21.13 -13.12 -4.86
N ALA A 15 -21.31 -13.30 -3.55
CA ALA A 15 -22.26 -12.50 -2.77
C ALA A 15 -21.90 -11.00 -2.77
N TYR A 16 -20.63 -10.63 -2.63
CA TYR A 16 -20.18 -9.24 -2.68
C TYR A 16 -20.33 -8.63 -4.06
N LYS A 17 -20.10 -9.41 -5.12
CA LYS A 17 -20.29 -8.97 -6.51
C LYS A 17 -21.74 -8.60 -6.81
N VAL A 18 -22.69 -9.39 -6.31
CA VAL A 18 -24.14 -9.09 -6.36
C VAL A 18 -24.45 -7.77 -5.63
N GLN A 19 -23.76 -7.47 -4.53
CA GLN A 19 -23.90 -6.21 -3.80
C GLN A 19 -23.17 -5.02 -4.44
N GLY A 20 -22.45 -5.22 -5.55
CA GLY A 20 -21.81 -4.15 -6.31
C GLY A 20 -20.28 -4.08 -6.19
N ALA A 21 -19.65 -4.95 -5.39
CA ALA A 21 -18.18 -4.99 -5.32
C ALA A 21 -17.57 -5.39 -6.68
N ARG A 22 -16.47 -4.74 -7.06
CA ARG A 22 -15.73 -4.99 -8.31
C ARG A 22 -14.23 -5.24 -8.10
N PHE A 23 -13.77 -5.01 -6.88
CA PHE A 23 -12.43 -5.33 -6.44
C PHE A 23 -12.50 -5.86 -5.00
N ALA A 24 -11.46 -6.55 -4.58
CA ALA A 24 -11.29 -6.99 -3.20
C ALA A 24 -9.88 -6.61 -2.72
N LYS A 25 -9.59 -6.82 -1.43
CA LYS A 25 -8.27 -6.54 -0.86
C LYS A 25 -7.88 -7.61 0.16
N TRP A 26 -6.64 -8.10 0.09
CA TRP A 26 -6.06 -9.01 1.08
C TRP A 26 -4.70 -8.50 1.54
N ARG A 27 -4.47 -8.52 2.85
CA ARG A 27 -3.27 -7.99 3.50
C ARG A 27 -2.47 -9.11 4.14
N GLU A 28 -1.19 -9.17 3.82
CA GLU A 28 -0.20 -9.92 4.61
C GLU A 28 0.78 -8.97 5.28
N VAL A 29 1.39 -9.42 6.37
CA VAL A 29 2.22 -8.58 7.23
C VAL A 29 3.58 -9.23 7.49
N TYR A 30 4.64 -8.46 7.28
CA TYR A 30 6.01 -8.89 7.44
C TYR A 30 6.70 -7.98 8.46
N ALA A 31 7.00 -8.50 9.65
CA ALA A 31 7.76 -7.78 10.66
C ALA A 31 9.26 -7.81 10.33
N ILE A 32 10.00 -6.77 10.74
CA ILE A 32 11.46 -6.73 10.67
C ILE A 32 12.01 -6.79 12.08
N ASP A 33 12.69 -7.89 12.40
CA ASP A 33 13.44 -8.06 13.64
C ASP A 33 14.68 -8.96 13.39
N HIS A 34 15.34 -9.43 14.44
CA HIS A 34 16.53 -10.28 14.33
C HIS A 34 16.28 -11.64 13.65
N HIS A 35 15.05 -12.15 13.67
CA HIS A 35 14.66 -13.45 13.13
C HIS A 35 13.53 -13.38 12.09
N ALA A 36 12.95 -12.18 11.88
CA ALA A 36 11.85 -11.93 10.96
C ALA A 36 12.20 -10.84 9.91
N PRO A 37 11.65 -10.97 8.69
CA PRO A 37 10.85 -12.10 8.23
C PRO A 37 11.76 -13.29 7.85
N SER A 38 11.37 -14.50 8.26
CA SER A 38 12.04 -15.71 7.80
C SER A 38 11.66 -16.02 6.36
N LYS A 39 12.53 -16.70 5.61
CA LYS A 39 12.24 -17.13 4.23
C LYS A 39 10.93 -17.92 4.15
N HIS A 40 10.73 -18.87 5.07
CA HIS A 40 9.49 -19.63 5.16
C HIS A 40 8.26 -18.74 5.38
N GLY A 41 8.35 -17.73 6.26
CA GLY A 41 7.27 -16.78 6.49
C GLY A 41 6.98 -15.92 5.26
N ILE A 42 8.00 -15.53 4.49
CA ILE A 42 7.83 -14.81 3.23
C ILE A 42 7.06 -15.67 2.22
N GLU A 43 7.54 -16.89 1.97
CA GLU A 43 6.97 -17.80 0.98
C GLU A 43 5.53 -18.22 1.33
N ALA A 44 5.26 -18.49 2.61
CA ALA A 44 3.93 -18.88 3.08
C ALA A 44 2.90 -17.75 2.89
N ASN A 45 3.25 -16.50 3.20
CA ASN A 45 2.36 -15.36 2.99
C ASN A 45 2.18 -15.04 1.50
N ALA A 46 3.24 -15.15 0.69
CA ALA A 46 3.16 -14.97 -0.76
C ALA A 46 2.17 -15.97 -1.40
N GLU A 47 2.20 -17.22 -0.95
CA GLU A 47 1.27 -18.25 -1.39
C GLU A 47 -0.20 -17.92 -1.05
N MET A 48 -0.46 -17.33 0.12
CA MET A 48 -1.81 -16.89 0.50
C MET A 48 -2.32 -15.75 -0.39
N LEU A 49 -1.48 -14.75 -0.65
CA LEU A 49 -1.81 -13.64 -1.57
C LEU A 49 -2.11 -14.15 -2.98
N ALA A 50 -1.32 -15.10 -3.47
CA ALA A 50 -1.49 -15.65 -4.81
C ALA A 50 -2.79 -16.44 -4.97
N ARG A 51 -3.12 -17.30 -3.99
CA ARG A 51 -4.41 -18.03 -3.96
C ARG A 51 -5.59 -17.08 -3.90
N TYR A 52 -5.51 -16.09 -3.02
CA TYR A 52 -6.53 -15.04 -2.91
C TYR A 52 -6.74 -14.32 -4.24
N ALA A 53 -5.66 -13.92 -4.91
CA ALA A 53 -5.73 -13.16 -6.16
C ALA A 53 -6.31 -13.99 -7.31
N ALA A 54 -5.93 -15.27 -7.41
CA ALA A 54 -6.47 -16.20 -8.41
C ALA A 54 -8.00 -16.37 -8.26
N VAL A 55 -8.48 -16.60 -7.03
CA VAL A 55 -9.92 -16.73 -6.76
C VAL A 55 -10.66 -15.42 -7.05
N CYS A 56 -10.07 -14.26 -6.75
CA CYS A 56 -10.68 -12.98 -7.12
C CYS A 56 -10.88 -12.84 -8.63
N GLN A 57 -9.84 -13.15 -9.41
CA GLN A 57 -9.91 -13.06 -10.87
C GLN A 57 -10.92 -14.06 -11.46
N GLU A 58 -10.96 -15.29 -10.95
CA GLU A 58 -11.95 -16.31 -11.35
C GLU A 58 -13.39 -15.82 -11.13
N GLU A 59 -13.65 -15.18 -9.99
CA GLU A 59 -14.97 -14.61 -9.68
C GLU A 59 -15.21 -13.24 -10.36
N GLY A 60 -14.25 -12.73 -11.12
CA GLY A 60 -14.33 -11.47 -11.85
C GLY A 60 -14.30 -10.23 -10.95
N LEU A 61 -13.47 -10.24 -9.92
CA LEU A 61 -13.09 -9.07 -9.12
C LEU A 61 -11.59 -8.80 -9.27
N VAL A 62 -11.20 -7.53 -9.32
CA VAL A 62 -9.79 -7.12 -9.31
C VAL A 62 -9.21 -7.33 -7.89
N PRO A 63 -8.16 -8.14 -7.70
CA PRO A 63 -7.49 -8.25 -6.40
C PRO A 63 -6.54 -7.08 -6.16
N ILE A 64 -6.69 -6.44 -5.00
CA ILE A 64 -5.65 -5.61 -4.40
C ILE A 64 -4.78 -6.51 -3.52
N VAL A 65 -3.54 -6.71 -3.95
CA VAL A 65 -2.53 -7.54 -3.26
C VAL A 65 -1.71 -6.64 -2.33
N GLU A 66 -1.88 -6.78 -1.01
CA GLU A 66 -1.24 -5.91 -0.01
C GLU A 66 -0.18 -6.67 0.83
N PRO A 67 1.07 -6.79 0.34
CA PRO A 67 2.18 -7.27 1.15
C PRO A 67 2.81 -6.12 1.94
N GLU A 68 2.47 -5.99 3.22
CA GLU A 68 2.95 -4.90 4.07
C GLU A 68 4.16 -5.31 4.91
N VAL A 69 5.32 -4.77 4.56
CA VAL A 69 6.49 -4.77 5.44
C VAL A 69 6.32 -3.66 6.47
N LEU A 70 6.23 -4.04 7.74
CA LEU A 70 5.97 -3.12 8.84
C LEU A 70 7.13 -2.14 9.01
N MET A 71 6.79 -0.87 9.29
CA MET A 71 7.77 0.15 9.66
C MET A 71 8.17 0.09 11.14
N ASP A 72 7.58 -0.82 11.93
CA ASP A 72 7.91 -0.96 13.35
C ASP A 72 9.34 -1.47 13.56
N GLY A 73 10.11 -0.81 14.43
CA GLY A 73 11.48 -1.18 14.77
C GLY A 73 12.48 -0.03 14.62
N SER A 74 13.77 -0.37 14.74
CA SER A 74 14.92 0.54 14.68
C SER A 74 15.83 0.28 13.48
N HIS A 75 15.35 -0.49 12.49
CA HIS A 75 16.08 -0.79 11.27
C HIS A 75 16.26 0.47 10.40
N ASP A 76 17.32 0.51 9.59
CA ASP A 76 17.53 1.57 8.62
C ASP A 76 16.69 1.35 7.35
N ILE A 77 16.69 2.36 6.47
CA ILE A 77 15.93 2.33 5.22
C ILE A 77 16.43 1.27 4.24
N ASP A 78 17.74 0.95 4.28
CA ASP A 78 18.33 -0.07 3.42
C ASP A 78 17.81 -1.45 3.80
N ARG A 79 17.78 -1.76 5.10
CA ARG A 79 17.21 -3.01 5.62
C ARG A 79 15.73 -3.14 5.28
N HIS A 80 14.95 -2.07 5.41
CA HIS A 80 13.54 -2.07 4.99
C HIS A 80 13.39 -2.33 3.49
N GLY A 81 14.27 -1.73 2.69
CA GLY A 81 14.34 -1.93 1.24
C GLY A 81 14.71 -3.36 0.84
N GLU A 82 15.68 -3.99 1.50
CA GLU A 82 16.07 -5.39 1.30
C GLU A 82 14.90 -6.34 1.57
N VAL A 83 14.21 -6.14 2.70
CA VAL A 83 13.07 -6.98 3.07
C VAL A 83 11.91 -6.77 2.11
N THR A 84 11.63 -5.52 1.73
CA THR A 84 10.60 -5.19 0.73
C THR A 84 10.90 -5.86 -0.62
N GLU A 85 12.15 -5.83 -1.08
CA GLU A 85 12.57 -6.47 -2.34
C GLU A 85 12.35 -8.00 -2.28
N ALA A 86 12.79 -8.65 -1.20
CA ALA A 86 12.61 -10.10 -1.01
C ALA A 86 11.13 -10.51 -0.93
N VAL A 87 10.31 -9.74 -0.22
CA VAL A 87 8.87 -9.98 -0.09
C VAL A 87 8.17 -9.83 -1.43
N GLN A 88 8.41 -8.73 -2.15
CA GLN A 88 7.77 -8.48 -3.44
C GLN A 88 8.16 -9.53 -4.48
N GLN A 89 9.43 -9.95 -4.51
CA GLN A 89 9.88 -11.03 -5.39
C GLN A 89 9.11 -12.33 -5.14
N ALA A 90 9.04 -12.77 -3.87
CA ALA A 90 8.31 -13.99 -3.53
C ALA A 90 6.81 -13.89 -3.86
N VAL A 91 6.20 -12.72 -3.66
CA VAL A 91 4.80 -12.46 -4.02
C VAL A 91 4.59 -12.60 -5.52
N PHE A 92 5.39 -11.95 -6.37
CA PHE A 92 5.22 -12.06 -7.81
C PHE A 92 5.52 -13.48 -8.32
N ASP A 93 6.54 -14.16 -7.79
CA ASP A 93 6.80 -15.56 -8.11
C ASP A 93 5.60 -16.46 -7.78
N ALA A 94 4.95 -16.23 -6.64
CA ALA A 94 3.73 -16.94 -6.27
C ALA A 94 2.56 -16.59 -7.19
N LEU A 95 2.32 -15.31 -7.48
CA LEU A 95 1.27 -14.85 -8.40
C LEU A 95 1.40 -15.53 -9.78
N TYR A 96 2.62 -15.64 -10.30
CA TYR A 96 2.88 -16.33 -11.57
C TYR A 96 2.61 -17.84 -11.50
N ARG A 97 3.01 -18.52 -10.43
CA ARG A 97 2.69 -19.96 -10.23
C ARG A 97 1.19 -20.21 -10.21
N HIS A 98 0.41 -19.27 -9.66
CA HIS A 98 -1.05 -19.32 -9.59
C HIS A 98 -1.75 -18.74 -10.84
N ARG A 99 -0.98 -18.38 -11.88
CA ARG A 99 -1.50 -17.86 -13.15
C ARG A 99 -2.36 -16.60 -13.00
N VAL A 100 -2.06 -15.79 -12.00
CA VAL A 100 -2.69 -14.47 -11.85
C VAL A 100 -2.25 -13.57 -13.00
N ILE A 101 -3.20 -12.89 -13.63
CA ILE A 101 -2.97 -11.96 -14.74
C ILE A 101 -2.54 -10.61 -14.15
N PRO A 102 -1.27 -10.17 -14.32
CA PRO A 102 -0.77 -8.95 -13.70
C PRO A 102 -1.51 -7.67 -14.14
N GLU A 103 -2.01 -7.64 -15.37
CA GLU A 103 -2.79 -6.54 -15.96
C GLU A 103 -4.12 -6.32 -15.23
N LEU A 104 -4.62 -7.34 -14.51
CA LEU A 104 -5.92 -7.35 -13.84
C LEU A 104 -5.77 -7.42 -12.32
N MET A 105 -4.74 -6.79 -11.75
CA MET A 105 -4.54 -6.65 -10.31
C MET A 105 -4.01 -5.26 -9.95
N ILE A 106 -4.04 -4.94 -8.65
CA ILE A 106 -3.41 -3.73 -8.09
C ILE A 106 -2.45 -4.17 -6.99
N LEU A 107 -1.24 -3.62 -6.98
CA LEU A 107 -0.31 -3.80 -5.87
C LEU A 107 -0.54 -2.70 -4.83
N LYS A 108 -0.63 -3.07 -3.55
CA LYS A 108 -0.69 -2.13 -2.43
C LYS A 108 0.48 -2.38 -1.47
N PRO A 109 1.68 -1.87 -1.77
CA PRO A 109 2.84 -2.08 -0.92
C PRO A 109 2.99 -0.95 0.09
N ASN A 110 3.86 -1.15 1.08
CA ASN A 110 4.49 -0.07 1.82
C ASN A 110 5.39 0.79 0.91
N MET A 111 5.59 2.05 1.28
CA MET A 111 6.78 2.79 0.86
C MET A 111 8.01 2.23 1.58
N VAL A 112 9.21 2.45 1.06
CA VAL A 112 10.46 2.05 1.73
C VAL A 112 10.87 3.15 2.70
N LEU A 113 10.87 2.84 3.99
CA LEU A 113 11.05 3.80 5.09
C LEU A 113 12.05 3.25 6.12
N PRO A 114 12.80 4.11 6.83
CA PRO A 114 13.47 3.68 8.06
C PRO A 114 12.42 3.24 9.10
N GLY A 115 12.85 2.41 10.03
CA GLY A 115 12.01 2.00 11.15
C GLY A 115 11.57 3.20 11.98
N LYS A 116 10.34 3.15 12.50
CA LYS A 116 9.70 4.24 13.26
C LYS A 116 10.54 4.73 14.46
N SER A 117 11.35 3.85 15.05
CA SER A 117 12.23 4.17 16.17
C SER A 117 13.67 4.52 15.76
N CYS A 118 13.96 4.55 14.45
CA CYS A 118 15.27 4.91 13.90
C CYS A 118 15.36 6.42 13.66
N ARG A 119 14.64 6.93 12.65
CA ARG A 119 14.53 8.35 12.29
C ARG A 119 13.39 8.57 11.31
N CYS A 120 13.04 9.83 11.06
CA CYS A 120 12.25 10.21 9.89
C CYS A 120 13.20 10.38 8.69
N ALA A 121 12.81 9.89 7.51
CA ALA A 121 13.56 10.10 6.27
C ALA A 121 12.96 11.25 5.47
N GLU A 122 13.81 11.97 4.73
CA GLU A 122 13.34 13.01 3.83
C GLU A 122 12.58 12.39 2.65
N PRO A 123 11.55 13.07 2.11
CA PRO A 123 10.73 12.52 1.02
C PRO A 123 11.51 12.04 -0.19
N ASP A 124 12.59 12.74 -0.55
CA ASP A 124 13.41 12.36 -1.68
C ASP A 124 14.18 11.06 -1.46
N GLU A 125 14.58 10.79 -0.22
CA GLU A 125 15.25 9.54 0.16
C GLU A 125 14.27 8.37 0.08
N VAL A 126 13.05 8.56 0.62
CA VAL A 126 11.95 7.59 0.56
C VAL A 126 11.59 7.28 -0.89
N ALA A 127 11.50 8.30 -1.73
CA ALA A 127 11.17 8.16 -3.14
C ALA A 127 12.23 7.35 -3.90
N ALA A 128 13.51 7.71 -3.75
CA ALA A 128 14.60 7.00 -4.40
C ALA A 128 14.68 5.53 -3.96
N ALA A 129 14.56 5.27 -2.66
CA ALA A 129 14.57 3.93 -2.10
C ALA A 129 13.37 3.10 -2.62
N THR A 130 12.17 3.67 -2.59
CA THR A 130 10.93 2.99 -3.03
C THR A 130 10.99 2.66 -4.51
N LEU A 131 11.26 3.65 -5.38
CA LEU A 131 11.31 3.46 -6.83
C LEU A 131 12.37 2.43 -7.24
N LYS A 132 13.51 2.40 -6.55
CA LYS A 132 14.55 1.39 -6.78
C LYS A 132 14.03 -0.03 -6.57
N ARG A 133 13.24 -0.28 -5.52
CA ARG A 133 12.70 -1.63 -5.24
C ARG A 133 11.60 -1.99 -6.23
N LEU A 134 10.67 -1.07 -6.49
CA LEU A 134 9.59 -1.32 -7.46
C LEU A 134 10.14 -1.69 -8.85
N ARG A 135 11.17 -0.98 -9.34
CA ARG A 135 11.82 -1.28 -10.63
C ARG A 135 12.48 -2.66 -10.69
N ARG A 136 12.85 -3.25 -9.55
CA ARG A 136 13.52 -4.55 -9.49
C ARG A 136 12.53 -5.71 -9.38
N THR A 137 11.34 -5.48 -8.85
CA THR A 137 10.43 -6.55 -8.43
C THR A 137 9.07 -6.51 -9.10
N VAL A 138 8.56 -5.34 -9.45
CA VAL A 138 7.20 -5.20 -10.00
C VAL A 138 7.25 -5.35 -11.51
N PRO A 139 6.45 -6.25 -12.10
CA PRO A 139 6.34 -6.36 -13.55
C PRO A 139 5.68 -5.12 -14.16
N VAL A 140 6.16 -4.68 -15.33
CA VAL A 140 5.55 -3.59 -16.13
C VAL A 140 4.07 -3.80 -16.41
N ALA A 141 3.62 -5.06 -16.50
CA ALA A 141 2.24 -5.41 -16.79
C ALA A 141 1.25 -5.02 -15.67
N VAL A 142 1.72 -4.80 -14.43
CA VAL A 142 0.85 -4.29 -13.36
C VAL A 142 0.37 -2.88 -13.75
N PRO A 143 -0.92 -2.54 -13.67
CA PRO A 143 -1.39 -1.23 -14.10
C PRO A 143 -1.13 -0.13 -13.07
N SER A 144 -1.29 -0.44 -11.77
CA SER A 144 -1.14 0.55 -10.70
C SER A 144 -0.58 -0.01 -9.40
N ILE A 145 0.13 0.87 -8.69
CA ILE A 145 0.68 0.65 -7.36
C ILE A 145 0.06 1.70 -6.45
N ASN A 146 -0.77 1.25 -5.51
CA ASN A 146 -1.55 2.12 -4.64
C ASN A 146 -1.01 1.99 -3.21
N PHE A 147 -0.12 2.87 -2.78
CA PHE A 147 0.60 2.72 -1.51
C PHE A 147 -0.33 2.74 -0.29
N LEU A 148 0.00 1.93 0.70
CA LEU A 148 -0.51 2.08 2.07
C LEU A 148 0.29 3.17 2.79
N SER A 149 -0.35 3.86 3.75
CA SER A 149 0.35 4.88 4.56
C SER A 149 1.17 4.29 5.71
N GLY A 150 0.89 3.06 6.16
CA GLY A 150 1.80 2.26 7.00
C GLY A 150 2.04 2.75 8.43
N GLY A 151 1.64 3.96 8.80
CA GLY A 151 1.91 4.56 10.10
C GLY A 151 2.55 5.93 10.05
N GLN A 152 2.90 6.36 8.84
CA GLN A 152 3.23 7.74 8.53
C GLN A 152 2.11 8.69 8.96
N LEU A 153 2.50 9.91 9.29
CA LEU A 153 1.55 11.00 9.48
C LEU A 153 0.85 11.34 8.15
N PRO A 154 -0.36 11.95 8.18
CA PRO A 154 -1.08 12.35 6.97
C PRO A 154 -0.25 13.19 5.98
N GLU A 155 0.48 14.18 6.50
CA GLU A 155 1.33 15.11 5.75
C GLU A 155 2.57 14.39 5.19
N GLU A 156 3.20 13.54 6.01
CA GLU A 156 4.36 12.73 5.63
C GLU A 156 4.03 11.78 4.48
N ALA A 157 2.91 11.05 4.56
CA ALA A 157 2.47 10.14 3.50
C ALA A 157 2.18 10.87 2.18
N THR A 158 1.65 12.10 2.28
CA THR A 158 1.38 12.97 1.12
C THR A 158 2.69 13.46 0.48
N ALA A 159 3.62 13.96 1.29
CA ALA A 159 4.92 14.43 0.83
C ALA A 159 5.76 13.32 0.18
N ASN A 160 5.78 12.13 0.79
CA ASN A 160 6.51 10.98 0.26
C ASN A 160 5.92 10.50 -1.09
N LEU A 161 4.59 10.44 -1.21
CA LEU A 161 3.95 10.12 -2.49
C LEU A 161 4.27 11.16 -3.57
N ASN A 162 4.29 12.44 -3.20
CA ASN A 162 4.62 13.52 -4.12
C ASN A 162 6.04 13.38 -4.66
N ALA A 163 7.02 13.17 -3.79
CA ALA A 163 8.41 12.97 -4.18
C ALA A 163 8.57 11.72 -5.08
N ILE A 164 7.85 10.63 -4.78
CA ILE A 164 7.80 9.44 -5.65
C ILE A 164 7.32 9.81 -7.06
N ASN A 165 6.23 10.56 -7.19
CA ASN A 165 5.68 10.97 -8.49
C ASN A 165 6.52 12.02 -9.22
N GLN A 166 7.26 12.87 -8.50
CA GLN A 166 8.20 13.84 -9.10
C GLN A 166 9.48 13.18 -9.63
N GLN A 167 9.99 12.16 -8.93
CA GLN A 167 11.22 11.46 -9.31
C GLN A 167 11.00 10.36 -10.35
N VAL A 168 9.77 9.89 -10.54
CA VAL A 168 9.51 8.80 -11.47
C VAL A 168 9.52 9.29 -12.93
N THR A 169 10.61 9.03 -13.63
CA THR A 169 10.72 9.27 -15.07
C THR A 169 10.28 8.02 -15.83
N GLY A 170 9.23 8.12 -16.66
CA GLY A 170 8.77 7.03 -17.51
C GLY A 170 8.24 5.82 -16.72
N ALA A 171 7.51 6.06 -15.63
CA ALA A 171 6.90 4.99 -14.84
C ALA A 171 6.00 4.11 -15.74
N PRO A 172 6.17 2.78 -15.75
CA PRO A 172 5.21 1.90 -16.41
C PRO A 172 3.92 1.73 -15.60
N TRP A 173 3.94 2.07 -14.31
CA TRP A 173 2.80 1.97 -13.38
C TRP A 173 2.22 3.35 -13.05
N GLN A 174 0.91 3.40 -12.80
CA GLN A 174 0.32 4.52 -12.07
C GLN A 174 0.67 4.41 -10.58
N LEU A 175 1.18 5.49 -9.97
CA LEU A 175 1.55 5.53 -8.56
C LEU A 175 0.54 6.36 -7.76
N SER A 176 -0.24 5.68 -6.91
CA SER A 176 -1.44 6.24 -6.27
C SER A 176 -1.53 5.88 -4.78
N ILE A 177 -2.67 6.13 -4.16
CA ILE A 177 -2.91 5.86 -2.73
C ILE A 177 -3.95 4.76 -2.52
N SER A 178 -3.76 4.02 -1.44
CA SER A 178 -4.80 3.22 -0.77
C SER A 178 -4.68 3.47 0.74
N PHE A 179 -4.93 4.72 1.13
CA PHE A 179 -4.74 5.20 2.50
C PHE A 179 -5.95 4.95 3.40
N GLY A 180 -5.67 4.45 4.61
CA GLY A 180 -6.60 4.45 5.73
C GLY A 180 -6.36 5.66 6.62
N ARG A 181 -5.47 5.52 7.61
CA ARG A 181 -5.16 6.55 8.61
C ARG A 181 -4.78 7.90 8.00
N ALA A 182 -3.82 7.94 7.07
CA ALA A 182 -3.38 9.19 6.44
C ALA A 182 -4.49 9.97 5.71
N LEU A 183 -5.60 9.34 5.32
CA LEU A 183 -6.75 10.03 4.73
C LEU A 183 -7.79 10.41 5.79
N GLN A 184 -8.02 9.55 6.77
CA GLN A 184 -9.17 9.65 7.68
C GLN A 184 -8.85 10.29 9.03
N GLN A 185 -7.59 10.29 9.47
CA GLN A 185 -7.23 10.75 10.82
C GLN A 185 -7.57 12.22 11.09
N PRO A 186 -7.29 13.19 10.19
CA PRO A 186 -7.72 14.58 10.40
C PRO A 186 -9.24 14.72 10.51
N ALA A 187 -9.98 13.98 9.67
CA ALA A 187 -11.44 13.99 9.69
C ALA A 187 -12.01 13.41 10.99
N LEU A 188 -11.42 12.31 11.49
CA LEU A 188 -11.83 11.68 12.74
C LEU A 188 -11.56 12.58 13.96
N GLN A 189 -10.40 13.27 13.97
CA GLN A 189 -10.04 14.24 15.01
C GLN A 189 -10.99 15.45 15.03
N ALA A 190 -11.38 15.94 13.85
CA ALA A 190 -12.38 17.00 13.74
C ALA A 190 -13.79 16.54 14.15
N TRP A 191 -14.16 15.30 13.82
CA TRP A 191 -15.50 14.78 14.10
C TRP A 191 -15.75 14.55 15.59
N GLN A 192 -14.82 13.91 16.30
CA GLN A 192 -14.96 13.54 17.73
C GLN A 192 -16.23 12.72 18.06
N GLY A 193 -16.86 12.07 17.07
CA GLY A 193 -18.12 11.35 17.28
C GLY A 193 -19.36 12.26 17.41
N LYS A 194 -19.23 13.57 17.17
CA LYS A 194 -20.28 14.57 17.41
C LYS A 194 -20.99 14.93 16.12
N THR A 195 -22.32 14.84 16.09
CA THR A 195 -23.13 15.10 14.88
C THR A 195 -22.96 16.55 14.39
N GLU A 196 -22.86 17.50 15.32
CA GLU A 196 -22.62 18.92 15.04
C GLU A 196 -21.29 19.18 14.31
N ASN A 197 -20.31 18.29 14.46
CA ASN A 197 -18.99 18.41 13.82
C ASN A 197 -18.93 17.81 12.40
N LYS A 198 -20.07 17.33 11.86
CA LYS A 198 -20.10 16.69 10.53
C LYS A 198 -19.45 17.55 9.44
N LEU A 199 -19.75 18.85 9.40
CA LEU A 199 -19.22 19.74 8.35
C LEU A 199 -17.71 19.94 8.46
N VAL A 200 -17.18 20.12 9.67
CA VAL A 200 -15.72 20.31 9.86
C VAL A 200 -14.95 19.01 9.55
N ALA A 201 -15.52 17.84 9.89
CA ALA A 201 -14.94 16.55 9.52
C ALA A 201 -14.92 16.32 8.01
N GLN A 202 -16.01 16.66 7.31
CA GLN A 202 -16.07 16.57 5.85
C GLN A 202 -15.06 17.50 5.17
N LYS A 203 -14.90 18.74 5.66
CA LYS A 203 -13.88 19.66 5.16
C LYS A 203 -12.46 19.11 5.34
N ALA A 204 -12.15 18.56 6.51
CA ALA A 204 -10.84 17.94 6.76
C ALA A 204 -10.58 16.73 5.83
N LEU A 205 -11.58 15.89 5.61
CA LEU A 205 -11.47 14.76 4.68
C LEU A 205 -11.23 15.23 3.23
N LEU A 206 -11.99 16.22 2.77
CA LEU A 206 -11.86 16.78 1.42
C LEU A 206 -10.50 17.46 1.21
N LYS A 207 -10.05 18.27 2.17
CA LYS A 207 -8.71 18.86 2.14
C LYS A 207 -7.64 17.77 2.02
N ARG A 208 -7.74 16.71 2.84
CA ARG A 208 -6.74 15.64 2.79
C ARG A 208 -6.79 14.85 1.49
N ALA A 209 -7.98 14.58 0.95
CA ALA A 209 -8.14 13.95 -0.36
C ALA A 209 -7.56 14.81 -1.50
N TYR A 210 -7.77 16.13 -1.46
CA TYR A 210 -7.24 17.07 -2.45
C TYR A 210 -5.71 17.11 -2.45
N LEU A 211 -5.08 17.19 -1.27
CA LEU A 211 -3.61 17.23 -1.22
C LEU A 211 -2.98 15.89 -1.62
N ASN A 212 -3.60 14.75 -1.30
CA ASN A 212 -3.19 13.47 -1.87
C ASN A 212 -3.38 13.42 -3.40
N HIS A 213 -4.41 14.08 -3.94
CA HIS A 213 -4.59 14.21 -5.39
C HIS A 213 -3.47 15.00 -6.05
N LEU A 214 -3.04 16.11 -5.46
CA LEU A 214 -1.87 16.84 -5.94
C LEU A 214 -0.59 16.00 -5.85
N ALA A 215 -0.40 15.25 -4.76
CA ALA A 215 0.74 14.35 -4.60
C ALA A 215 0.77 13.23 -5.64
N MET A 216 -0.38 12.69 -6.04
CA MET A 216 -0.48 11.72 -7.15
C MET A 216 -0.06 12.32 -8.50
N ARG A 217 -0.10 13.65 -8.64
CA ARG A 217 0.32 14.38 -9.83
C ARG A 217 1.76 14.92 -9.74
N GLY A 218 2.43 14.76 -8.58
CA GLY A 218 3.73 15.40 -8.32
C GLY A 218 3.63 16.92 -8.13
N GLU A 219 2.46 17.44 -7.75
CA GLU A 219 2.15 18.87 -7.67
C GLU A 219 1.85 19.34 -6.24
N TYR A 220 2.02 18.48 -5.23
CA TYR A 220 1.81 18.87 -3.84
C TYR A 220 2.91 19.81 -3.33
N GLN A 221 2.49 20.80 -2.56
CA GLN A 221 3.33 21.82 -1.92
C GLN A 221 2.95 21.90 -0.44
N ALA A 222 3.95 21.93 0.44
CA ALA A 222 3.73 21.88 1.89
C ALA A 222 2.94 23.09 2.42
N GLU A 223 3.05 24.22 1.72
CA GLU A 223 2.34 25.47 2.01
C GLU A 223 0.81 25.29 1.93
N LEU A 224 0.33 24.33 1.14
CA LEU A 224 -1.10 24.04 1.00
C LEU A 224 -1.70 23.31 2.23
N GLU A 225 -0.85 22.83 3.14
CA GLU A 225 -1.30 22.26 4.42
C GLU A 225 -1.84 23.34 5.36
N VAL A 226 -1.40 24.58 5.20
CA VAL A 226 -1.85 25.71 6.00
C VAL A 226 -3.16 26.24 5.39
N ASP A 227 -4.23 26.28 6.19
CA ASP A 227 -5.40 27.12 5.92
C ASP A 227 -5.19 28.51 6.53
#